data_AF-A0A1G6P8F0-F1
#
_entry.id   AF-A0A1G6P8F0-F1
#
_cell.length_a   1.000
_cell.length_b   1.000
_cell.length_c   1.000
_cell.angle_alpha   90.00
_cell.angle_beta   90.00
_cell.angle_gamma   90.00
#
_symmetry.space_group_name_H-M   'P 1'
#
loop_
_entity.id
_entity.type
_entity.pdbx_description
1 polymer ?
#
loop_
_entity_poly.entity_id
_entity_poly.type
_entity_poly.pdbx_seq_one_letter_code
_entity_poly.pdbx_strand_id
1 'polypeptide(L)'
;MSELASDKSETIALNLDEAGVSVDLPRPAHRGDQVQGVPYRPVEFRDDDLPTALERAASWLRSTQEWLGEPVDVIAIHLDYDDGEGSPYYDVKLLCNEEDLAGAPIAMRQHAAKSVSG
;
A
#
# COMPACT_ATOMS: atom_id res chain seq x y z
N MET A 1 -50.86 10.80 5.99
CA MET A 1 -50.02 10.14 7.01
C MET A 1 -49.54 8.85 6.38
N SER A 2 -48.25 8.57 6.18
CA SER A 2 -47.14 8.75 7.12
C SER A 2 -45.89 9.25 6.40
N GLU A 3 -45.30 10.31 6.95
CA GLU A 3 -43.94 10.76 6.67
C GLU A 3 -42.92 9.88 7.42
N LEU A 4 -41.72 9.81 6.83
CA LEU A 4 -40.40 9.73 7.48
C LEU A 4 -40.09 8.51 8.36
N ALA A 5 -39.52 7.48 7.74
CA ALA A 5 -38.38 6.78 8.35
C ALA A 5 -37.11 7.38 7.74
N SER A 6 -36.67 8.50 8.31
CA SER A 6 -35.34 9.04 8.07
C SER A 6 -34.37 8.07 8.74
N ASP A 7 -33.81 7.15 7.95
CA ASP A 7 -32.73 6.27 8.36
C ASP A 7 -31.53 7.16 8.68
N LYS A 8 -31.36 7.51 9.96
CA LYS A 8 -30.22 8.26 10.44
C LYS A 8 -29.03 7.31 10.34
N SER A 9 -28.34 7.35 9.21
CA SER A 9 -26.94 6.95 9.13
C SER A 9 -26.19 7.72 10.20
N GLU A 10 -25.96 7.10 11.36
CA GLU A 10 -25.06 7.64 12.37
C GLU A 10 -23.67 7.67 11.75
N THR A 11 -23.25 8.85 11.33
CA THR A 11 -21.93 9.06 10.74
C THR A 11 -20.92 8.98 11.89
N ILE A 12 -20.18 7.87 11.98
CA ILE A 12 -19.09 7.73 12.94
C ILE A 12 -18.02 8.78 12.57
N ALA A 13 -17.95 9.86 13.35
CA ALA A 13 -16.91 10.86 13.18
C ALA A 13 -15.60 10.31 13.76
N LEU A 14 -14.59 10.13 12.90
CA LEU A 14 -13.26 9.69 13.32
C LEU A 14 -12.54 10.85 14.02
N ASN A 15 -11.98 10.59 15.20
CA ASN A 15 -11.12 11.53 15.92
C ASN A 15 -9.66 11.26 15.54
N LEU A 16 -9.12 12.06 14.63
CA LEU A 16 -7.80 11.87 14.03
C LEU A 16 -6.84 13.00 14.46
N ASP A 17 -5.55 12.68 14.54
CA ASP A 17 -4.47 13.64 14.73
C ASP A 17 -4.09 14.38 13.43
N GLU A 18 -3.06 15.23 13.49
CA GLU A 18 -2.55 15.96 12.33
C GLU A 18 -2.00 15.06 11.21
N ALA A 19 -1.65 13.81 11.52
CA ALA A 19 -1.19 12.81 10.56
C ALA A 19 -2.35 11.95 10.00
N GLY A 20 -3.60 12.22 10.39
CA GLY A 20 -4.77 11.44 9.98
C GLY A 20 -4.89 10.09 10.70
N VAL A 21 -4.21 9.91 11.83
CA VAL A 21 -4.20 8.69 12.64
C VAL A 21 -5.16 8.85 13.82
N SER A 22 -5.90 7.80 14.17
CA SER A 22 -6.76 7.82 15.37
C SER A 22 -5.97 8.26 16.61
N VAL A 23 -6.52 9.21 17.37
CA VAL A 23 -5.85 9.71 18.60
C VAL A 23 -5.70 8.62 19.66
N ASP A 24 -6.53 7.59 19.59
CA ASP A 24 -6.53 6.44 20.49
C ASP A 24 -5.55 5.34 20.04
N LEU A 25 -4.89 5.49 18.88
CA LEU A 25 -3.93 4.52 18.38
C LEU A 25 -2.65 4.53 19.23
N PRO A 26 -2.14 3.36 19.67
CA PRO A 26 -0.83 3.29 20.32
C PRO A 26 0.27 3.91 19.45
N ARG A 27 1.07 4.79 20.06
CA ARG A 27 2.23 5.39 19.37
C ARG A 27 3.43 4.45 19.41
N PRO A 28 4.25 4.42 18.35
CA PRO A 28 5.55 3.76 18.39
C PRO A 28 6.41 4.28 19.56
N ALA A 29 7.11 3.37 20.24
CA ALA A 29 7.86 3.70 21.45
C ALA A 29 9.21 4.38 21.18
N HIS A 30 9.81 4.16 20.01
CA HIS A 30 11.12 4.72 19.67
C HIS A 30 10.99 6.07 18.95
N ARG A 31 11.92 6.99 19.23
CA ARG A 31 11.93 8.35 18.68
C ARG A 31 12.08 8.42 17.16
N GLY A 32 12.67 7.39 16.55
CA GLY A 32 12.81 7.29 15.10
C GLY A 32 11.56 6.75 14.41
N ASP A 33 10.68 6.09 15.16
CA ASP A 33 9.50 5.44 14.60
C ASP A 33 8.38 6.47 14.52
N GLN A 34 7.90 6.71 13.31
CA GLN A 34 6.84 7.68 13.04
C GLN A 34 5.87 7.08 12.05
N VAL A 35 4.58 7.39 12.23
CA VAL A 35 3.59 7.12 11.19
C VAL A 35 3.73 8.23 10.15
N GLN A 36 4.36 7.92 9.03
CA GLN A 36 4.57 8.86 7.92
C GLN A 36 3.48 8.69 6.87
N GLY A 37 2.97 9.80 6.34
CA GLY A 37 2.04 9.81 5.21
C GLY A 37 2.80 9.76 3.89
N VAL A 38 3.24 8.58 3.46
CA VAL A 38 3.84 8.40 2.13
C VAL A 38 2.74 8.00 1.15
N PRO A 39 2.55 8.71 0.02
CA PRO A 39 1.62 8.29 -1.02
C PRO A 39 1.97 6.90 -1.52
N TYR A 40 0.96 6.04 -1.64
CA TYR A 40 1.14 4.66 -2.08
C TYR A 40 0.11 4.27 -3.13
N ARG A 41 0.47 3.30 -3.97
CA ARG A 41 -0.49 2.64 -4.88
C ARG A 41 -0.48 1.13 -4.64
N PRO A 42 -1.66 0.49 -4.63
CA PRO A 42 -1.75 -0.95 -4.49
C PRO A 42 -1.30 -1.66 -5.77
N VAL A 43 -0.60 -2.78 -5.61
CA VAL A 43 -0.36 -3.79 -6.64
C VAL A 43 -0.94 -5.11 -6.12
N GLU A 44 -1.94 -5.64 -6.82
CA GLU A 44 -2.75 -6.78 -6.36
C GLU A 44 -2.36 -8.09 -7.06
N PHE A 45 -2.28 -9.18 -6.28
CA PHE A 45 -2.03 -10.53 -6.76
C PHE A 45 -3.06 -11.48 -6.15
N ARG A 46 -3.96 -11.97 -6.99
CA ARG A 46 -5.00 -12.94 -6.60
C ARG A 46 -4.69 -14.32 -7.12
N ASP A 47 -4.91 -15.32 -6.26
CA ASP A 47 -4.76 -16.72 -6.58
C ASP A 47 -5.63 -17.61 -5.69
N ASP A 48 -5.85 -18.86 -6.11
CA ASP A 48 -6.70 -19.81 -5.39
C ASP A 48 -5.99 -20.35 -4.13
N ASP A 49 -4.68 -20.16 -4.03
CA ASP A 49 -3.87 -20.49 -2.87
C ASP A 49 -2.87 -19.38 -2.51
N LEU A 50 -2.69 -19.17 -1.19
CA LEU A 50 -1.81 -18.12 -0.66
C LEU A 50 -0.34 -18.27 -1.12
N PRO A 51 0.29 -19.45 -1.08
CA PRO A 51 1.65 -19.62 -1.57
C PRO A 51 1.85 -19.13 -3.01
N THR A 52 0.95 -19.46 -3.93
CA THR A 52 1.04 -19.03 -5.34
C THR A 52 0.91 -17.51 -5.46
N ALA A 53 -0.04 -16.89 -4.74
CA ALA A 53 -0.19 -15.44 -4.71
C ALA A 53 1.10 -14.74 -4.21
N LEU A 54 1.71 -15.27 -3.15
CA LEU A 54 2.97 -14.77 -2.58
C LEU A 54 4.17 -14.95 -3.51
N GLU A 55 4.29 -16.09 -4.18
CA GLU A 55 5.36 -16.37 -5.16
C GLU A 55 5.32 -15.35 -6.30
N ARG A 56 4.10 -15.05 -6.81
CA ARG A 56 3.89 -14.06 -7.87
C ARG A 56 4.21 -12.65 -7.41
N ALA A 57 3.78 -12.26 -6.21
CA ALA A 57 4.13 -10.97 -5.61
C ALA A 57 5.64 -10.81 -5.45
N ALA A 58 6.32 -11.84 -4.94
CA ALA A 58 7.78 -11.86 -4.78
C ALA A 58 8.53 -11.81 -6.12
N SER A 59 8.06 -12.55 -7.14
CA SER A 59 8.61 -12.52 -8.48
C SER A 59 8.52 -11.12 -9.10
N TRP A 60 7.35 -10.49 -8.97
CA TRP A 60 7.15 -9.13 -9.46
C TRP A 60 8.05 -8.10 -8.76
N LEU A 61 8.21 -8.18 -7.43
CA LEU A 61 9.11 -7.30 -6.68
C LEU A 61 10.56 -7.39 -7.18
N ARG A 62 11.05 -8.62 -7.43
CA ARG A 62 12.40 -8.84 -7.95
C ARG A 62 12.58 -8.25 -9.34
N SER A 63 11.67 -8.53 -10.26
CA SER A 63 11.73 -7.98 -11.63
C SER A 63 11.61 -6.46 -11.63
N THR A 64 10.80 -5.88 -10.75
CA THR A 64 10.65 -4.43 -10.63
C THR A 64 11.92 -3.80 -10.06
N GLN A 65 12.52 -4.41 -9.03
CA GLN A 65 13.81 -3.98 -8.50
C GLN A 65 14.91 -4.00 -9.58
N GLU A 66 14.97 -5.07 -10.37
CA GLU A 66 15.92 -5.18 -11.47
C GLU A 66 15.72 -4.06 -12.51
N TRP A 67 14.47 -3.71 -12.79
CA TRP A 67 14.13 -2.65 -13.74
C TRP A 67 14.40 -1.22 -13.20
N LEU A 68 14.08 -0.96 -11.93
CA LEU A 68 14.34 0.31 -11.24
C LEU A 68 15.83 0.51 -10.91
N GLY A 69 16.57 -0.60 -10.74
CA GLY A 69 17.93 -0.65 -10.23
C GLY A 69 18.05 -0.43 -8.72
N GLU A 70 16.93 -0.41 -8.02
CA GLU A 70 16.86 -0.34 -6.56
C GLU A 70 15.59 -1.05 -6.07
N PRO A 71 15.52 -1.48 -4.80
CA PRO A 71 14.33 -2.10 -4.23
C PRO A 71 13.13 -1.16 -4.29
N VAL A 72 11.93 -1.72 -4.50
CA VAL A 72 10.67 -0.98 -4.35
C VAL A 72 10.37 -0.78 -2.87
N ASP A 73 10.01 0.43 -2.48
CA ASP A 73 9.51 0.76 -1.15
C ASP A 73 8.09 0.21 -0.98
N VAL A 74 7.98 -0.94 -0.29
CA VAL A 74 6.71 -1.52 0.14
C VAL A 74 6.38 -1.02 1.55
N ILE A 75 5.31 -0.24 1.68
CA ILE A 75 4.87 0.38 2.94
C ILE A 75 4.03 -0.60 3.77
N ALA A 76 3.20 -1.41 3.11
CA ALA A 76 2.42 -2.46 3.76
C ALA A 76 2.12 -3.62 2.81
N ILE A 77 1.81 -4.77 3.40
CA ILE A 77 1.29 -5.94 2.69
C ILE A 77 -0.06 -6.27 3.32
N HIS A 78 -1.12 -6.23 2.51
CA HIS A 78 -2.43 -6.71 2.89
C HIS A 78 -2.59 -8.14 2.40
N LEU A 79 -2.99 -9.04 3.30
CA LEU A 79 -3.31 -10.43 2.99
C LEU A 79 -4.80 -10.62 3.30
N ASP A 80 -5.59 -10.86 2.26
CA ASP A 80 -7.02 -11.08 2.39
C ASP A 80 -7.38 -12.49 1.92
N TYR A 81 -8.44 -13.04 2.52
CA TYR A 81 -9.06 -14.31 2.12
C TYR A 81 -10.56 -14.08 2.01
N ASP A 82 -11.11 -14.38 0.84
CA ASP A 82 -12.52 -14.20 0.54
C ASP A 82 -13.09 -15.54 0.06
N ASP A 83 -14.15 -16.01 0.73
CA ASP A 83 -14.89 -17.22 0.39
C ASP A 83 -16.38 -16.96 0.10
N GLY A 84 -16.77 -15.70 -0.09
CA GLY A 84 -18.16 -15.27 -0.19
C GLY A 84 -18.90 -15.69 -1.46
N GLU A 85 -18.20 -15.89 -2.59
CA GLU A 85 -18.81 -16.17 -3.90
C GLU A 85 -18.66 -17.63 -4.37
N GLY A 86 -18.25 -18.55 -3.49
CA GLY A 86 -18.11 -19.98 -3.82
C GLY A 86 -16.85 -20.34 -4.63
N SER A 87 -16.03 -19.34 -4.97
CA SER A 87 -14.67 -19.50 -5.48
C SER A 87 -13.72 -18.80 -4.51
N PRO A 88 -13.23 -19.52 -3.47
CA PRO A 88 -12.37 -18.91 -2.48
C PRO A 88 -11.05 -18.48 -3.11
N TYR A 89 -10.56 -17.30 -2.75
CA TYR A 89 -9.29 -16.78 -3.23
C TYR A 89 -8.53 -16.05 -2.13
N TYR A 90 -7.22 -15.94 -2.33
CA TYR A 90 -6.34 -15.09 -1.54
C TYR A 90 -5.96 -13.87 -2.36
N ASP A 91 -5.96 -12.69 -1.73
CA ASP A 91 -5.53 -11.42 -2.34
C ASP A 91 -4.34 -10.84 -1.58
N VAL A 92 -3.19 -10.80 -2.24
CA VAL A 92 -1.98 -10.15 -1.74
C VAL A 92 -1.89 -8.77 -2.37
N LYS A 93 -2.03 -7.71 -1.56
CA LYS A 93 -1.86 -6.32 -2.01
C LYS A 93 -0.59 -5.73 -1.42
N LEU A 94 0.33 -5.34 -2.30
CA LEU A 94 1.50 -4.55 -1.93
C LEU A 94 1.14 -3.08 -2.02
N LEU A 95 1.25 -2.34 -0.91
CA LEU A 95 1.11 -0.89 -0.91
C LEU A 95 2.49 -0.28 -1.15
N CYS A 96 2.83 -0.02 -2.40
CA CYS A 96 4.14 0.49 -2.78
C CYS A 96 4.13 2.02 -2.83
N ASN A 97 5.26 2.64 -2.49
CA ASN A 97 5.48 4.08 -2.68
C ASN A 97 5.17 4.47 -4.13
N GLU A 98 4.36 5.52 -4.31
CA GLU A 98 3.97 6.00 -5.63
C GLU A 98 5.16 6.47 -6.48
N GLU A 99 6.20 7.04 -5.85
CA GLU A 99 7.39 7.54 -6.56
C GLU A 99 8.13 6.40 -7.28
N ASP A 100 8.29 5.26 -6.63
CA ASP A 100 8.95 4.08 -7.24
C ASP A 100 8.14 3.55 -8.41
N LEU A 101 6.81 3.54 -8.27
CA LEU A 101 5.92 3.11 -9.34
C LEU A 101 5.84 4.10 -10.50
N ALA A 102 6.20 5.37 -10.28
CA ALA A 102 6.36 6.35 -11.36
C ALA A 102 7.59 6.06 -12.23
N GLY A 103 8.54 5.27 -11.72
CA GLY A 103 9.42 4.46 -12.54
C GLY A 103 10.47 5.24 -13.33
N ALA A 104 11.19 6.18 -12.69
CA ALA A 104 12.36 6.77 -13.32
C ALA A 104 13.42 5.67 -13.57
N PRO A 105 13.68 5.26 -14.83
CA PRO A 105 14.58 4.14 -15.11
C PRO A 105 16.01 4.45 -14.66
N ILE A 106 16.81 3.40 -14.40
CA ILE A 106 18.23 3.48 -14.01
C ILE A 106 19.01 4.51 -14.82
N ALA A 107 18.84 4.51 -16.14
CA ALA A 107 19.54 5.43 -17.04
C ALA A 107 19.20 6.90 -16.73
N MET A 108 17.93 7.21 -16.44
CA MET A 108 17.50 8.58 -16.13
C MET A 108 18.02 9.04 -14.76
N ARG A 109 18.06 8.15 -13.75
CA ARG A 109 18.65 8.46 -12.43
C ARG A 109 20.16 8.68 -12.50
N GLN A 110 20.89 7.86 -13.26
CA GLN A 110 22.33 8.04 -13.48
C GLN A 110 22.66 9.35 -14.22
N HIS A 111 21.82 9.76 -15.18
CA HIS A 111 21.95 11.04 -15.86
C HIS A 111 21.67 12.22 -14.91
N ALA A 112 20.63 12.14 -14.08
CA ALA A 112 20.31 13.17 -13.08
C ALA A 112 21.41 13.31 -12.01
N ALA A 113 21.96 12.21 -11.50
CA ALA A 113 23.04 12.21 -10.52
C ALA A 113 24.35 12.83 -11.05
N LYS A 114 24.66 12.59 -12.35
CA LYS A 114 25.81 13.21 -13.01
C LYS A 114 25.62 14.70 -13.25
N SER A 115 24.40 15.15 -13.59
CA SER A 115 24.12 16.57 -13.82
C SER A 115 24.12 17.44 -12.55
N VAL A 116 23.95 16.83 -11.37
CA VAL A 116 24.01 17.53 -10.08
C VAL A 116 25.45 17.64 -9.54
N SER A 117 26.38 16.83 -10.08
CA SER A 117 27.78 16.77 -9.63
C SER A 117 28.77 17.44 -10.60
N GLY A 118 28.29 18.17 -11.61
CA GLY A 118 29.08 18.80 -12.68
C GLY A 118 28.99 20.32 -12.70
#